data_AF-A0A397U2F4-F1
#
_entry.id   AF-A0A397U2F4-F1
#
_cell.length_a   1.000
_cell.length_b   1.000
_cell.length_c   1.000
_cell.angle_alpha   90.00
_cell.angle_beta   90.00
_cell.angle_gamma   90.00
#
_symmetry.space_group_name_H-M   'P 1'
#
loop_
_entity.id
_entity.type
_entity.pdbx_description
1 polymer ?
#
loop_
_entity_poly.entity_id
_entity_poly.type
_entity_poly.pdbx_seq_one_letter_code
_entity_poly.pdbx_strand_id
1 'polypeptide(L)' 'MDLPTSWNLDDKSTYLSVDSSGLRVNYIGSRFVGAIRANHPIPPQCKLFYFEVGIIGDGKNKWIRIGFCENSF' A
#
# COMPACT_ATOMS: atom_id res chain seq x y z
N MET A 1 -3.86 16.37 -12.10
CA MET A 1 -2.67 15.59 -11.70
C MET A 1 -2.89 15.25 -10.26
N ASP A 2 -3.07 13.97 -9.99
CA ASP A 2 -3.60 13.54 -8.71
C ASP A 2 -2.47 13.01 -7.83
N LEU A 3 -2.52 13.36 -6.54
CA LEU A 3 -1.57 12.86 -5.56
C LEU A 3 -2.01 11.48 -5.08
N PRO A 4 -1.07 10.64 -4.60
CA PRO A 4 -1.42 9.44 -3.85
C PRO A 4 -2.11 9.84 -2.54
N THR A 5 -3.39 9.51 -2.42
CA THR A 5 -4.21 9.85 -1.23
C THR A 5 -4.77 8.62 -0.52
N SER A 6 -4.77 7.47 -1.19
CA SER A 6 -5.28 6.20 -0.64
C SER A 6 -4.61 5.01 -1.32
N TRP A 7 -4.82 3.83 -0.77
CA TRP A 7 -4.45 2.58 -1.45
C TRP A 7 -5.35 2.32 -2.66
N ASN A 8 -4.80 1.66 -3.68
CA ASN A 8 -5.52 1.28 -4.89
C ASN A 8 -6.21 -0.07 -4.69
N LEU A 9 -7.54 -0.10 -4.84
CA LEU A 9 -8.32 -1.32 -4.66
C LEU A 9 -8.23 -2.29 -5.85
N ASP A 10 -7.92 -1.77 -7.04
CA ASP A 10 -7.75 -2.54 -8.27
C ASP A 10 -6.32 -3.05 -8.43
N ASP A 11 -5.38 -2.45 -7.71
CA ASP A 11 -3.95 -2.71 -7.80
C ASP A 11 -3.38 -3.17 -6.45
N LYS A 12 -3.94 -4.29 -6.01
CA LYS A 12 -3.57 -4.98 -4.78
C LYS A 12 -3.65 -6.48 -4.94
N SER A 13 -2.84 -7.18 -4.16
CA SER A 13 -2.98 -8.62 -4.00
C SER A 13 -4.34 -9.02 -3.40
N THR A 14 -4.84 -10.20 -3.78
CA THR A 14 -6.03 -10.83 -3.17
C THR A 14 -5.83 -11.21 -1.71
N TYR A 15 -4.59 -11.23 -1.21
CA TYR A 15 -4.26 -11.49 0.19
C TYR A 15 -4.39 -10.26 1.10
N LEU A 16 -4.79 -9.12 0.55
CA LEU A 16 -4.97 -7.86 1.28
C LEU A 16 -6.42 -7.38 1.21
N SER A 17 -6.94 -6.93 2.35
CA SER A 17 -8.17 -6.16 2.45
C SER A 17 -7.85 -4.73 2.84
N VAL A 18 -8.63 -3.79 2.32
CA VAL A 18 -8.54 -2.37 2.65
C VAL A 18 -9.88 -1.96 3.25
N ASP A 19 -9.85 -1.17 4.32
CA ASP A 19 -11.09 -0.67 4.92
C ASP A 19 -11.78 0.39 4.05
N SER A 20 -12.96 0.84 4.47
CA SER A 20 -13.75 1.84 3.74
C SER A 20 -13.07 3.21 3.63
N SER A 21 -12.08 3.50 4.47
CA SER A 21 -11.31 4.75 4.38
C SER A 21 -10.29 4.71 3.23
N GLY A 22 -9.92 3.52 2.75
CA GLY A 22 -8.87 3.36 1.76
C GLY A 22 -7.46 3.50 2.33
N LEU A 23 -7.29 3.64 3.66
CA LEU A 23 -5.99 3.91 4.29
C LEU A 23 -5.46 2.76 5.15
N ARG A 24 -6.35 1.90 5.67
CA ARG A 24 -5.94 0.77 6.51
C ARG A 24 -5.90 -0.51 5.69
N VAL A 25 -4.74 -1.15 5.68
CA VAL A 25 -4.54 -2.46 5.04
C VAL A 25 -4.50 -3.53 6.11
N ASN A 26 -5.24 -4.62 5.89
CA ASN A 26 -5.16 -5.82 6.71
C ASN A 26 -4.76 -7.02 5.84
N TYR A 27 -3.78 -7.78 6.30
CA TYR A 27 -3.41 -9.06 5.67
C TYR A 27 -4.45 -10.13 6.02
N ILE A 28 -5.05 -10.71 4.98
CA ILE A 28 -6.08 -11.76 5.09
C ILE A 28 -5.62 -13.08 4.44
N GLY A 29 -4.36 -13.14 3.99
CA GLY A 29 -3.76 -14.35 3.43
C GLY A 29 -3.29 -15.35 4.50
N SER A 30 -2.87 -16.52 4.04
CA SER A 30 -2.38 -17.60 4.92
C SER A 30 -0.92 -18.00 4.67
N ARG A 31 -0.38 -17.76 3.47
CA ARG A 31 0.96 -18.27 3.07
C ARG A 31 1.81 -17.32 2.23
N PHE A 32 1.20 -16.52 1.36
CA PHE A 32 1.92 -15.70 0.38
C PHE A 32 1.96 -14.24 0.79
N VAL A 33 3.01 -13.54 0.38
CA VAL A 33 3.13 -12.09 0.60
C VAL A 33 2.16 -11.35 -0.32
N GLY A 34 1.45 -10.38 0.23
CA GLY A 34 0.64 -9.44 -0.52
C GLY A 34 1.34 -8.09 -0.64
N ALA A 35 1.17 -7.43 -1.78
CA ALA A 35 1.59 -6.05 -2.00
C ALA A 35 0.39 -5.23 -2.51
N ILE A 36 0.45 -3.92 -2.30
CA ILE A 36 -0.55 -2.94 -2.72
C ILE A 36 0.16 -1.63 -3.06
N ARG A 37 -0.31 -0.96 -4.12
CA ARG A 37 0.18 0.37 -4.51
C ARG A 37 -0.82 1.46 -4.12
N ALA A 38 -0.37 2.71 -4.09
CA ALA A 38 -1.25 3.86 -3.94
C ALA A 38 -2.09 4.05 -5.21
N ASN A 39 -3.21 4.77 -5.09
CA ASN A 39 -4.13 5.07 -6.20
C ASN A 39 -3.48 5.88 -7.34
N HIS A 40 -2.41 6.63 -7.06
CA HIS A 40 -1.64 7.38 -8.05
C HIS A 40 -0.14 7.28 -7.78
N PRO A 41 0.72 7.40 -8.80
CA PRO A 41 2.16 7.55 -8.60
C PRO A 41 2.50 8.92 -7.98
N ILE A 42 3.70 9.04 -7.41
CA ILE A 42 4.22 10.34 -6.96
C ILE A 42 4.47 11.22 -8.19
N PRO A 43 3.85 12.41 -8.30
CA PRO A 43 4.07 13.29 -9.44
C PRO A 43 5.52 13.76 -9.52
N PRO A 44 6.17 13.78 -10.71
CA PRO A 44 7.55 14.24 -10.85
C PRO A 44 7.79 15.69 -10.42
N GLN A 45 6.72 16.51 -10.34
CA GLN A 45 6.80 17.89 -9.86
C GLN A 45 6.97 17.97 -8.33
N CYS A 46 6.69 16.87 -7.60
CA CYS A 46 6.99 16.76 -6.18
C CYS A 46 8.50 16.67 -5.98
N LYS A 47 9.14 17.82 -5.70
CA LYS A 47 10.58 17.87 -5.34
C LYS A 47 10.90 17.09 -4.06
N LEU A 48 9.93 17.03 -3.16
CA LEU A 48 9.96 16.23 -1.94
C LEU A 48 8.56 15.62 -1.77
N PHE A 49 8.52 14.32 -1.54
CA PHE A 49 7.29 13.61 -1.23
C PHE A 49 7.49 12.85 0.09
N TYR A 50 6.48 12.90 0.95
CA TYR A 50 6.53 12.31 2.28
C TYR A 50 5.23 11.57 2.56
N PHE A 51 5.37 10.38 3.13
CA PHE A 51 4.26 9.60 3.65
C PHE A 51 4.75 8.79 4.86
N GLU A 52 3.82 8.48 5.76
CA GLU A 52 4.06 7.64 6.92
C GLU A 52 3.15 6.42 6.88
N VAL A 53 3.58 5.34 7.52
CA VAL A 53 2.77 4.14 7.72
C VAL A 53 2.80 3.76 9.19
N GLY A 54 1.65 3.84 9.86
CA GLY A 54 1.49 3.36 11.22
C GLY A 54 1.25 1.84 11.26
N ILE A 55 2.09 1.10 11.98
CA ILE A 55 1.90 -0.35 12.18
C ILE A 55 0.94 -0.56 13.36
N ILE A 56 -0.34 -0.85 13.06
CA ILE A 56 -1.40 -1.00 14.07
C ILE A 56 -1.38 -2.41 14.71
N GLY A 57 -0.92 -3.43 13.97
CA GLY A 57 -0.78 -4.80 14.46
C GLY A 57 0.27 -5.55 13.65
N ASP A 58 1.16 -6.27 14.32
CA ASP A 58 2.30 -6.98 13.74
C ASP A 58 2.00 -8.46 13.42
N GLY A 59 0.85 -8.97 13.88
CA GLY A 59 0.41 -10.34 13.62
C GLY A 59 1.42 -11.39 14.09
N LYS A 60 1.25 -12.65 13.67
CA LYS A 60 2.22 -13.72 13.97
C LYS A 60 3.45 -13.74 13.03
N ASN A 61 3.35 -13.12 11.85
CA ASN A 61 4.36 -13.18 10.79
C ASN A 61 4.84 -11.76 10.40
N LYS A 62 6.06 -11.43 10.82
CA LYS A 62 6.59 -10.06 10.99
C LYS A 62 7.16 -9.38 9.73
N TRP A 63 6.68 -9.70 8.53
CA TRP A 63 7.33 -9.20 7.30
C TRP A 63 6.53 -8.07 6.66
N ILE A 64 6.63 -6.89 7.24
CA ILE A 64 6.11 -5.65 6.67
C ILE A 64 7.25 -4.93 5.96
N ARG A 65 7.08 -4.64 4.67
CA ARG A 65 8.01 -3.85 3.85
C ARG A 65 7.27 -2.64 3.34
N ILE A 66 7.90 -1.48 3.48
CA ILE A 66 7.37 -0.19 3.02
C ILE A 66 8.39 0.39 2.06
N GLY A 67 7.94 0.89 0.92
CA GLY A 67 8.83 1.44 -0.10
C GLY A 67 8.09 1.79 -1.37
N PHE A 68 8.84 1.82 -2.47
CA PHE A 68 8.38 2.20 -3.80
C PHE A 68 8.53 1.05 -4.77
N CYS A 69 7.71 1.04 -5.82
CA CYS A 69 7.84 0.15 -6.95
C CYS A 69 7.34 0.84 -8.22
N GLU A 70 7.80 0.39 -9.37
CA GLU A 70 7.31 0.85 -10.66
C GLU A 70 5.96 0.22 -10.99
N ASN A 71 5.27 0.80 -11.97
CA ASN A 71 4.15 0.14 -12.62
C ASN A 71 4.64 -0.84 -13.69
N SER A 72 5.37 -1.88 -13.25
CA SER A 72 5.82 -2.95 -14.14
C SER A 72 4.63 -3.87 -14.41
N PHE A 73 4.21 -3.94 -15.68
CA PHE A 73 3.25 -4.91 -16.20
C PHE A 73 3.80 -6.34 -16.15
#